data_AF-A0AAV7H433-F1
#
_entry.id   AF-A0AAV7H433-F1
#
_cell.length_a   1.000
_cell.length_b   1.000
_cell.length_c   1.000
_cell.angle_alpha   90.00
_cell.angle_beta   90.00
_cell.angle_gamma   90.00
#
_symmetry.space_group_name_H-M   'P 1'
#
loop_
_entity.id
_entity.type
_entity.pdbx_description
1 polymer ?
#
loop_
_entity_poly.entity_id
_entity_poly.type
_entity_poly.pdbx_seq_one_letter_code
_entity_poly.pdbx_strand_id
1 'polypeptide(L)'
;MLLHKNFYIPNDVVTTVPKRSDRASLPPPGYLIVSEASLRAELCFPPSAELVEILRRCGVCLSQLSYRAMSVTVGLITLFRDRGAVLTPEHLSRMG
;
A
#
# COMPACT_ATOMS: atom_id res chain seq x y z
N MET A 1 14.48 -8.51 13.55
CA MET A 1 13.34 -9.31 13.05
C MET A 1 12.12 -8.98 13.90
N LEU A 2 11.49 -7.82 13.67
CA LEU A 2 10.34 -7.30 14.45
C LEU A 2 8.98 -7.64 13.81
N LEU A 3 8.99 -8.05 12.53
CA LEU A 3 7.81 -8.37 11.73
C LEU A 3 6.95 -9.50 12.34
N HIS A 4 7.57 -10.60 12.75
CA HIS A 4 6.85 -11.75 13.31
C HIS A 4 6.23 -11.50 14.69
N LYS A 5 6.68 -10.47 15.42
CA LYS A 5 6.26 -10.26 16.81
C LYS A 5 4.97 -9.44 16.92
N ASN A 6 4.69 -8.60 15.91
CA ASN A 6 3.57 -7.66 15.94
C ASN A 6 2.51 -7.94 14.86
N PHE A 7 2.79 -8.81 13.87
CA PHE A 7 1.87 -9.07 12.75
C PHE A 7 1.70 -10.58 12.53
N TYR A 8 0.45 -11.01 12.29
CA TYR A 8 0.14 -12.37 11.85
C TYR A 8 0.52 -12.50 10.37
N ILE A 9 1.64 -13.18 10.12
CA ILE A 9 2.09 -13.53 8.77
C ILE A 9 1.61 -14.96 8.51
N PRO A 10 0.78 -15.20 7.48
CA PRO A 10 0.37 -16.55 7.10
C PRO A 10 1.58 -17.46 6.86
N ASN A 11 1.50 -18.73 7.29
CA ASN A 11 2.65 -19.66 7.25
C ASN A 11 3.15 -19.97 5.83
N ASP A 12 2.35 -19.69 4.81
CA ASP A 12 2.67 -19.82 3.39
C ASP A 12 3.46 -18.63 2.83
N VAL A 13 3.59 -17.52 3.58
CA VAL A 13 4.35 -16.35 3.17
C VAL A 13 5.82 -16.50 3.59
N VAL A 14 6.71 -16.58 2.60
CA VAL A 14 8.15 -16.68 2.82
C VAL A 14 8.79 -15.29 2.84
N THR A 15 9.35 -14.89 3.98
CA THR A 15 10.13 -13.65 4.07
C THR A 15 11.56 -13.87 3.58
N THR A 16 11.97 -13.15 2.53
CA THR A 16 13.33 -13.19 1.99
C THR A 16 14.03 -11.85 2.16
N VAL A 17 15.32 -11.87 2.49
CA VAL A 17 16.14 -10.65 2.51
C VAL A 17 16.37 -10.20 1.05
N PRO A 18 16.04 -8.93 0.70
CA PRO A 18 16.31 -8.41 -0.64
C PRO A 18 17.80 -8.46 -0.98
N LYS A 19 18.13 -8.88 -2.19
CA LYS A 19 19.49 -8.80 -2.74
C LYS A 19 19.75 -7.37 -3.24
N ARG A 20 21.03 -7.00 -3.37
CA ARG A 20 21.43 -5.67 -3.86
C ARG A 20 20.94 -5.37 -5.28
N SER A 21 20.67 -6.39 -6.08
CA SER A 21 20.08 -6.30 -7.42
C SER A 21 18.58 -6.06 -7.43
N ASP A 22 17.91 -6.31 -6.31
CA ASP A 22 16.45 -6.31 -6.25
C ASP A 22 15.97 -4.86 -6.17
N ARG A 23 15.01 -4.52 -7.03
CA ARG A 23 14.45 -3.17 -7.10
C ARG A 23 13.01 -3.21 -6.61
N ALA A 24 12.67 -2.28 -5.72
CA ALA A 24 11.29 -2.14 -5.25
C ALA A 24 10.30 -1.79 -6.38
N SER A 25 10.78 -1.19 -7.46
CA SER A 25 9.98 -0.89 -8.65
C SER A 25 9.80 -2.09 -9.60
N LEU A 26 10.49 -3.21 -9.36
CA LEU A 26 10.45 -4.43 -10.16
C LEU A 26 10.44 -5.67 -9.24
N PRO A 27 9.36 -5.87 -8.46
CA PRO A 27 9.20 -7.11 -7.71
C PRO A 27 9.04 -8.30 -8.67
N PRO A 28 9.59 -9.48 -8.34
CA PRO A 28 9.26 -10.70 -9.05
C PRO A 28 7.76 -11.00 -8.94
N PRO A 29 7.16 -11.74 -9.91
CA PRO A 29 5.76 -12.13 -9.84
C PRO A 29 5.43 -12.85 -8.53
N GLY A 30 4.35 -12.43 -7.85
CA GLY A 30 3.90 -13.01 -6.57
C GLY A 30 4.56 -12.42 -5.32
N TYR A 31 5.47 -11.45 -5.45
CA TYR A 31 6.09 -10.78 -4.31
C TYR A 31 5.43 -9.43 -4.01
N LEU A 32 5.25 -9.15 -2.72
CA LEU A 32 4.70 -7.89 -2.22
C LEU A 32 5.78 -7.17 -1.41
N ILE A 33 6.08 -5.92 -1.76
CA ILE A 33 7.11 -5.14 -1.09
C ILE A 33 6.49 -4.36 0.07
N VAL A 34 6.90 -4.69 1.28
CA VAL A 34 6.48 -4.01 2.51
C VAL A 34 7.68 -3.25 3.07
N SER A 35 7.58 -1.92 3.18
CA SER A 35 8.63 -1.13 3.86
C SER A 35 8.32 -0.97 5.34
N GLU A 36 9.34 -0.70 6.15
CA GLU A 36 9.15 -0.42 7.58
C GLU A 36 8.24 0.80 7.81
N ALA A 37 8.24 1.76 6.88
CA ALA A 37 7.31 2.90 6.91
C ALA A 37 5.85 2.46 6.71
N SER A 38 5.60 1.45 5.88
CA SER A 38 4.28 0.83 5.72
C SER A 38 3.83 0.09 6.98
N LEU A 39 4.76 -0.50 7.73
CA LEU A 39 4.48 -1.13 9.03
C LEU A 39 4.19 -0.10 10.12
N ARG A 40 4.87 1.05 10.12
CA ARG A 40 4.58 2.17 11.04
C ARG A 40 3.19 2.77 10.81
N ALA A 41 2.63 2.62 9.60
CA ALA A 41 1.27 3.04 9.31
C ALA A 41 0.21 2.04 9.83
N GLU A 42 0.61 0.92 10.43
CA GLU A 42 -0.28 -0.13 10.97
C GLU A 42 -1.41 -0.50 9.99
N LEU A 43 -1.09 -0.57 8.70
CA LEU A 43 -1.99 -1.10 7.70
C LEU A 43 -2.13 -2.61 7.91
N CYS A 44 -2.92 -2.99 8.90
CA CYS A 44 -3.27 -4.37 9.25
C CYS A 44 -4.34 -4.94 8.31
N PHE A 45 -4.68 -4.23 7.24
CA PHE A 45 -5.73 -4.57 6.31
C PHE A 45 -5.16 -4.68 4.90
N PRO A 46 -5.63 -5.62 4.07
CA PRO A 46 -5.25 -5.66 2.67
C PRO A 46 -5.58 -4.31 2.02
N PRO A 47 -4.68 -3.76 1.17
CA PRO A 47 -4.96 -2.56 0.39
C PRO A 47 -6.29 -2.68 -0.34
N SER A 48 -7.14 -1.66 -0.24
CA SER A 48 -8.40 -1.67 -0.99
C SER A 48 -8.12 -1.60 -2.50
N ALA A 49 -9.04 -2.12 -3.32
CA ALA A 49 -8.88 -2.10 -4.78
C ALA A 49 -8.68 -0.68 -5.33
N GLU A 50 -9.36 0.30 -4.72
CA GLU A 50 -9.22 1.73 -5.03
C GLU A 50 -7.80 2.23 -4.73
N LEU A 51 -7.25 1.88 -3.56
CA LEU A 51 -5.88 2.25 -3.20
C LEU A 51 -4.86 1.67 -4.17
N VAL A 52 -5.03 0.39 -4.55
CA VAL A 52 -4.17 -0.28 -5.53
C VAL A 52 -4.24 0.41 -6.89
N GLU A 53 -5.44 0.77 -7.36
CA GLU A 53 -5.61 1.42 -8.66
C GLU A 53 -5.05 2.85 -8.67
N ILE A 54 -5.19 3.59 -7.56
CA ILE A 54 -4.58 4.92 -7.38
C ILE A 54 -3.05 4.81 -7.44
N LEU A 55 -2.45 3.89 -6.69
CA LEU A 55 -1.01 3.66 -6.69
C LEU A 55 -0.51 3.29 -8.09
N ARG A 56 -1.22 2.38 -8.77
CA ARG A 56 -0.90 1.94 -10.13
C ARG A 56 -0.95 3.10 -11.13
N ARG A 57 -1.99 3.94 -11.09
CA ARG A 57 -2.13 5.10 -11.98
C ARG A 57 -1.10 6.19 -11.71
N CYS A 58 -0.76 6.41 -10.45
CA CYS A 58 0.28 7.38 -10.08
C CYS A 58 1.70 6.85 -10.34
N GLY A 59 1.87 5.55 -10.59
CA GLY A 59 3.19 4.93 -10.73
C GLY A 59 3.98 4.95 -9.42
N VAL A 60 3.30 5.01 -8.28
CA VAL A 60 3.89 5.13 -6.95
C VAL A 60 3.77 3.79 -6.23
N CYS A 61 4.83 3.38 -5.55
CA CYS A 61 4.79 2.19 -4.70
C CYS A 61 4.20 2.54 -3.32
N LEU A 62 3.52 1.59 -2.68
CA LEU A 62 2.99 1.79 -1.32
C LEU A 62 4.06 2.21 -0.31
N SER A 63 5.31 1.76 -0.51
CA SER A 63 6.48 2.13 0.28
C SER A 63 6.95 3.59 0.12
N GLN A 64 6.53 4.27 -0.96
CA GLN A 64 6.88 5.65 -1.28
C GLN A 64 5.83 6.65 -0.76
N LEU A 65 4.64 6.18 -0.37
CA LEU A 65 3.64 7.03 0.25
C LEU A 65 4.11 7.45 1.64
N SER A 66 4.14 8.76 1.88
CA SER A 66 4.26 9.27 3.25
C SER A 66 3.05 8.83 4.08
N TYR A 67 3.24 8.72 5.40
CA TYR A 67 2.14 8.44 6.32
C TYR A 67 0.97 9.42 6.12
N ARG A 68 1.26 10.72 5.98
CA ARG A 68 0.25 11.74 5.70
C ARG A 68 -0.52 11.47 4.41
N ALA A 69 0.19 11.18 3.31
CA ALA A 69 -0.45 10.90 2.03
C ALA A 69 -1.35 9.65 2.14
N MET A 70 -0.85 8.60 2.79
CA MET A 70 -1.63 7.38 3.03
C MET A 70 -2.91 7.64 3.84
N SER A 71 -2.81 8.35 4.98
CA SER A 71 -3.98 8.67 5.82
C SER A 71 -5.03 9.47 5.05
N VAL A 72 -4.61 10.43 4.22
CA VAL A 72 -5.53 11.22 3.37
C VAL A 72 -6.19 10.32 2.33
N THR A 73 -5.43 9.49 1.62
CA THR A 73 -5.98 8.60 0.60
C THR A 73 -6.99 7.61 1.20
N VAL A 74 -6.66 6.96 2.31
CA VAL A 74 -7.57 6.05 3.02
C VAL A 74 -8.82 6.80 3.50
N GLY A 75 -8.67 8.00 4.07
CA GLY A 75 -9.80 8.82 4.50
C GLY A 75 -10.75 9.17 3.35
N LEU A 76 -10.21 9.50 2.17
CA LEU A 76 -11.01 9.76 0.97
C LEU A 76 -11.73 8.50 0.47
N ILE A 77 -11.06 7.34 0.47
CA ILE A 77 -11.67 6.06 0.08
C ILE A 77 -12.87 5.76 0.99
N THR A 78 -12.70 5.88 2.31
CA THR A 78 -13.78 5.68 3.29
C THR A 78 -14.93 6.66 3.05
N LEU A 79 -14.63 7.96 2.88
CA LEU A 79 -15.65 8.98 2.63
C LEU A 79 -16.47 8.70 1.37
N PHE A 80 -15.83 8.25 0.29
CA PHE A 80 -16.55 7.91 -0.95
C PHE A 80 -17.46 6.70 -0.74
N ARG A 81 -16.95 5.66 -0.06
CA ARG A 81 -17.74 4.46 0.26
C ARG A 81 -18.96 4.78 1.12
N ASP A 82 -18.80 5.63 2.13
CA ASP A 82 -19.92 6.08 2.98
C ASP A 82 -21.00 6.82 2.18
N ARG A 83 -20.63 7.43 1.04
CA ARG A 83 -21.55 8.10 0.12
C ARG A 83 -22.05 7.19 -1.02
N GLY A 84 -21.74 5.89 -0.98
CA GLY A 84 -22.12 4.95 -2.04
C GLY A 84 -21.36 5.14 -3.35
N ALA A 85 -20.18 5.78 -3.30
CA ALA A 85 -19.33 6.05 -4.45
C ALA A 85 -17.98 5.33 -4.33
N VAL A 86 -17.27 5.22 -5.46
CA VAL A 86 -15.92 4.66 -5.52
C VAL A 86 -14.94 5.77 -5.82
N LEU A 87 -13.89 5.90 -4.99
CA LEU A 87 -12.81 6.84 -5.28
C LEU A 87 -12.01 6.33 -6.48
N THR A 88 -11.84 7.18 -7.48
CA THR A 88 -11.05 6.86 -8.68
C THR A 88 -9.88 7.83 -8.84
N PRO A 89 -8.82 7.43 -9.57
CA PRO A 89 -7.67 8.30 -9.82
C PRO A 89 -8.03 9.65 -10.46
N GLU A 90 -9.07 9.67 -11.30
CA GLU A 90 -9.56 10.89 -11.97
C GLU A 90 -10.12 11.91 -10.97
N HIS A 91 -10.71 11.46 -9.85
CA HIS A 91 -11.17 12.36 -8.79
C HIS A 91 -10.00 13.10 -8.14
N LEU A 92 -8.88 12.39 -7.91
CA LEU A 92 -7.67 12.98 -7.34
C LEU A 92 -7.00 13.97 -8.30
N SER A 93 -7.01 13.68 -9.60
CA SER A 93 -6.46 14.59 -10.62
C SER A 93 -7.18 15.93 -10.71
N ARG A 94 -8.44 16.00 -10.26
CA ARG A 94 -9.26 17.23 -10.24
C ARG A 94 -9.11 18.06 -8.96
N MET A 95 -8.34 17.59 -8.00
CA MET A 95 -8.10 18.27 -6.71
C MET A 95 -6.80 19.12 -6.71
N GLY A 96 -6.04 19.09 -7.81
CA GLY A 96 -4.83 19.88 -8.02
C GLY A 96 -5.07 21.16 -8.79
#